data_AF-A0A2E7TPN3-F1
#
_entry.id   AF-A0A2E7TPN3-F1
#
_cell.length_a   1.000
_cell.length_b   1.000
_cell.length_c   1.000
_cell.angle_alpha   90.00
_cell.angle_beta   90.00
_cell.angle_gamma   90.00
#
_symmetry.space_group_name_H-M   'P 1'
#
loop_
_entity.id
_entity.type
_entity.pdbx_description
1 polymer ?
#
loop_
_entity_poly.entity_id
_entity_poly.type
_entity_poly.pdbx_seq_one_letter_code
_entity_poly.pdbx_strand_id
1 'polypeptide(L)'
;MDKLQQLSNIRAEEVNISKITDFFETIKSVKNINIEGAENHIVKSDNLREDKVVHCNPEEKALIMENFPAKQGTYLVVPKVIQ
;
A
#
# COMPACT_ATOMS: atom_id res chain seq x y z
N MET A 1 10.03 -0.19 21.28
CA MET A 1 9.25 0.46 20.21
C MET A 1 8.02 -0.40 20.01
N ASP A 2 6.84 0.19 19.95
CA ASP A 2 5.59 -0.57 19.78
C ASP A 2 5.61 -1.35 18.45
N LYS A 3 5.06 -2.58 18.43
CA LYS A 3 5.13 -3.49 17.28
C LYS A 3 4.41 -2.92 16.06
N LEU A 4 3.30 -2.20 16.27
CA LEU A 4 2.55 -1.57 15.17
C LEU A 4 3.34 -0.41 14.57
N GLN A 5 4.05 0.38 15.38
CA GLN A 5 4.93 1.45 14.89
C GLN A 5 6.05 0.91 14.01
N GLN A 6 6.65 -0.21 14.39
CA GLN A 6 7.70 -0.86 13.60
C GLN A 6 7.18 -1.38 12.25
N LEU A 7 6.04 -2.08 12.24
CA LEU A 7 5.47 -2.65 11.02
C LEU A 7 4.91 -1.59 10.06
N SER A 8 4.48 -0.44 10.59
CA SER A 8 3.94 0.66 9.78
C SER A 8 5.02 1.65 9.31
N ASN A 9 6.23 1.59 9.87
CA ASN A 9 7.28 2.60 9.65
C ASN A 9 6.80 4.03 10.00
N ILE A 10 5.94 4.16 11.02
CA ILE A 10 5.43 5.44 11.50
C ILE A 10 5.97 5.70 12.90
N ARG A 11 6.70 6.79 13.06
CA ARG A 11 7.07 7.31 14.38
C ARG A 11 5.92 8.13 14.93
N ALA A 12 5.16 7.55 15.85
CA ALA A 12 4.06 8.21 16.54
C ALA A 12 4.35 8.34 18.05
N GLU A 13 3.70 9.31 18.69
CA GLU A 13 3.60 9.39 20.14
C GLU A 13 2.58 8.36 20.65
N GLU A 14 1.97 8.58 21.82
CA GLU A 14 0.97 7.67 22.37
C GLU A 14 -0.28 7.65 21.47
N VAL A 15 -0.57 6.50 20.86
CA VAL A 15 -1.73 6.31 19.99
C VAL A 15 -2.82 5.57 20.78
N ASN A 16 -3.94 6.23 21.05
CA ASN A 16 -5.10 5.58 21.64
C ASN A 16 -5.92 4.87 20.55
N ILE A 17 -5.72 3.56 20.42
CA ILE A 17 -6.44 2.70 19.45
C ILE A 17 -7.61 1.92 20.08
N SER A 18 -7.93 2.10 21.36
CA SER A 18 -8.86 1.21 22.09
C SER A 18 -10.24 1.17 21.45
N LYS A 19 -10.82 2.33 21.12
CA LYS A 19 -12.12 2.43 20.45
C LYS A 19 -12.15 1.75 19.07
N ILE A 20 -11.02 1.78 18.35
CA ILE A 20 -10.89 1.13 17.04
C ILE A 20 -10.83 -0.39 17.23
N THR A 21 -10.06 -0.86 18.22
CA THR A 21 -10.01 -2.27 18.59
C THR A 21 -11.38 -2.80 19.00
N ASP A 22 -12.09 -2.09 19.89
CA ASP A 22 -13.42 -2.49 20.36
C ASP A 22 -14.44 -2.58 19.21
N PHE A 23 -14.35 -1.64 18.26
CA PHE A 23 -15.15 -1.68 17.04
C PHE A 23 -14.86 -2.94 16.20
N PHE A 24 -13.59 -3.28 15.98
CA PHE A 24 -13.22 -4.48 15.22
C PHE A 24 -13.62 -5.78 15.93
N GLU A 25 -13.52 -5.85 17.26
CA GLU A 25 -14.01 -7.02 18.02
C GLU A 25 -15.53 -7.17 17.91
N THR A 26 -16.27 -6.06 17.90
CA THR A 26 -17.72 -6.07 17.65
C THR A 26 -18.03 -6.64 16.27
N ILE A 27 -17.32 -6.21 15.22
CA ILE A 27 -17.50 -6.75 13.85
C ILE A 27 -17.22 -8.25 13.81
N LYS A 28 -16.12 -8.72 14.41
CA LYS A 28 -15.76 -10.16 14.42
C LYS A 28 -16.81 -11.04 15.10
N SER A 29 -17.59 -10.47 16.02
CA SER A 29 -18.64 -11.21 16.73
C SER A 29 -19.90 -11.51 15.89
N VAL A 30 -20.03 -10.89 14.71
CA VAL A 30 -21.18 -11.06 13.80
C VAL A 30 -21.13 -12.43 13.13
N LYS A 31 -22.18 -13.25 13.32
CA LYS A 31 -22.23 -14.64 12.82
C LYS A 31 -22.88 -14.81 11.44
N ASN A 32 -23.77 -13.88 11.05
CA ASN A 32 -24.57 -13.99 9.83
C ASN A 32 -24.23 -12.85 8.86
N ILE A 33 -23.08 -12.96 8.20
CA ILE A 33 -22.62 -11.95 7.23
C ILE A 33 -23.31 -12.23 5.90
N ASN A 34 -24.06 -11.24 5.37
CA ASN A 34 -24.52 -11.29 3.99
C ASN A 34 -23.33 -11.03 3.06
N ILE A 35 -23.02 -12.00 2.20
CA ILE A 35 -21.92 -11.94 1.22
C ILE A 35 -22.42 -11.68 -0.22
N GLU A 36 -23.70 -11.35 -0.39
CA GLU A 36 -24.29 -11.02 -1.68
C GLU A 36 -23.48 -9.91 -2.38
N GLY A 37 -23.04 -10.18 -3.61
CA GLY A 37 -22.23 -9.26 -4.40
C GLY A 37 -20.72 -9.30 -4.15
N ALA A 38 -20.21 -10.09 -3.19
CA ALA A 38 -18.76 -10.25 -2.98
C ALA A 38 -18.04 -10.81 -4.22
N GLU A 39 -18.71 -11.65 -4.99
CA GLU A 39 -18.23 -12.24 -6.24
C GLU A 39 -18.02 -11.23 -7.38
N ASN A 40 -18.68 -10.06 -7.33
CA ASN A 40 -18.57 -9.03 -8.36
C ASN A 40 -17.22 -8.30 -8.33
N HIS A 41 -16.44 -8.45 -7.25
CA HIS A 41 -15.15 -7.78 -7.06
C HIS A 41 -13.95 -8.75 -7.20
N ILE A 42 -14.17 -9.92 -7.78
CA ILE A 42 -13.13 -10.94 -7.95
C ILE A 42 -12.55 -10.85 -9.37
N VAL A 43 -11.23 -10.83 -9.48
CA VAL A 43 -10.52 -10.93 -10.75
C VAL A 43 -10.78 -12.30 -11.36
N LYS A 44 -11.32 -12.35 -12.58
CA LYS A 44 -11.55 -13.61 -13.29
C LYS A 44 -10.28 -14.03 -14.04
N SER A 45 -10.18 -15.32 -14.37
CA SER A 45 -9.10 -15.86 -15.21
C SER A 45 -8.93 -15.11 -16.53
N ASP A 46 -10.03 -14.56 -17.05
CA ASP A 46 -10.06 -13.88 -18.34
C ASP A 46 -9.59 -12.42 -18.24
N ASN A 47 -9.30 -11.93 -17.03
CA ASN A 47 -8.79 -10.58 -16.78
C ASN A 47 -7.25 -10.52 -16.68
N LEU A 48 -6.54 -11.59 -17.07
CA LEU A 48 -5.09 -11.58 -17.08
C LEU A 48 -4.56 -10.63 -18.15
N ARG A 49 -3.56 -9.83 -17.78
CA ARG A 49 -2.85 -8.96 -18.72
C ARG A 49 -2.03 -9.82 -19.67
N GLU A 50 -2.11 -9.53 -20.96
CA GLU A 50 -1.26 -10.15 -21.99
C GLU A 50 0.24 -9.91 -21.71
N ASP A 51 1.05 -10.91 -22.04
CA ASP A 51 2.52 -10.81 -21.98
C ASP A 51 3.07 -10.07 -23.19
N LYS A 52 2.86 -8.76 -23.20
CA LYS A 52 3.38 -7.84 -24.21
C LYS A 52 4.23 -6.75 -23.58
N VAL A 53 5.26 -6.34 -24.31
CA VAL A 53 6.11 -5.21 -23.93
C VAL A 53 5.32 -3.92 -24.11
N VAL A 54 5.31 -3.08 -23.08
CA VAL A 54 4.79 -1.71 -23.14
C VAL A 54 5.94 -0.77 -22.79
N HIS A 55 6.34 0.06 -23.76
CA HIS A 55 7.41 1.04 -23.54
C HIS A 55 6.86 2.28 -22.84
N CYS A 56 7.57 2.80 -21.84
CA CYS A 56 7.23 4.06 -21.19
C CYS A 56 7.46 5.25 -22.15
N ASN A 57 6.55 6.23 -22.11
CA ASN A 57 6.72 7.49 -22.81
C ASN A 57 7.91 8.27 -22.20
N PRO A 58 8.81 8.87 -23.00
CA PRO A 58 9.83 9.79 -22.51
C PRO A 58 9.31 10.87 -21.54
N GLU A 59 8.11 11.41 -21.78
CA GLU A 59 7.49 12.43 -20.92
C GLU A 59 7.10 11.87 -19.55
N GLU A 60 6.55 10.65 -19.50
CA GLU A 60 6.20 9.97 -18.25
C GLU A 60 7.45 9.69 -17.42
N LYS A 61 8.52 9.23 -18.07
CA LYS A 61 9.80 9.02 -17.41
C LYS A 61 10.38 10.32 -16.85
N ALA A 62 10.29 11.43 -17.61
CA ALA A 62 10.70 12.74 -17.15
C ALA A 62 9.89 13.19 -15.93
N LEU A 63 8.55 13.07 -16.00
CA LEU A 63 7.63 13.42 -14.91
C LEU A 63 7.96 12.66 -13.63
N ILE A 64 8.23 11.36 -13.71
CA ILE A 64 8.63 10.55 -12.54
C ILE A 64 9.91 11.11 -11.91
N MET A 65 10.94 11.39 -12.72
CA MET A 65 12.24 11.90 -12.24
C MET A 65 12.16 13.34 -11.72
N GLU A 66 11.26 14.16 -12.22
CA GLU A 66 10.98 15.51 -11.70
C GLU A 66 10.41 15.47 -10.28
N ASN A 67 9.65 14.42 -9.95
CA ASN A 67 9.04 14.23 -8.64
C ASN A 67 9.96 13.52 -7.62
N PHE A 68 11.20 13.19 -7.99
CA PHE A 68 12.14 12.62 -7.03
C PHE A 68 12.56 13.67 -5.98
N PRO A 69 12.37 13.42 -4.67
CA PRO A 69 12.75 14.37 -3.62
C PRO A 69 14.27 14.61 -3.57
N ALA A 70 15.07 13.61 -3.93
CA ALA A 70 16.51 13.72 -4.11
C ALA A 70 16.93 12.84 -5.30
N LYS A 71 17.80 13.34 -6.18
CA LYS A 71 18.23 12.59 -7.37
C LYS A 71 19.71 12.76 -7.69
N GLN A 72 20.28 11.73 -8.29
CA GLN A 72 21.62 11.76 -8.88
C GLN A 72 21.53 11.16 -10.29
N GLY A 73 21.65 12.00 -11.31
CA GLY A 73 21.35 11.59 -12.69
C GLY A 73 19.92 11.08 -12.82
N THR A 74 19.76 9.83 -13.24
CA THR A 74 18.46 9.15 -13.41
C THR A 74 18.04 8.32 -12.20
N TYR A 75 18.74 8.43 -11.07
CA TYR A 75 18.48 7.62 -9.88
C TYR A 75 17.83 8.44 -8.76
N LEU A 76 16.82 7.87 -8.11
CA LEU A 76 16.30 8.34 -6.82
C LEU A 76 17.35 8.09 -5.74
N VAL A 77 17.70 9.11 -4.98
CA VAL A 77 18.69 9.02 -3.90
C VAL A 77 17.96 8.89 -2.57
N VAL A 78 18.36 7.89 -1.78
CA VAL A 78 17.85 7.65 -0.43
C VAL A 78 19.03 7.58 0.56
N PRO A 79 18.82 7.90 1.85
CA PRO A 79 19.84 7.71 2.87
C PRO A 79 20.35 6.26 2.87
N LYS A 80 21.67 6.10 2.99
CA LYS A 80 22.26 4.76 3.08
C LYS A 80 21.73 4.05 4.32
N VAL A 81 21.28 2.82 4.14
CA VAL A 81 21.01 1.89 5.24
C VAL A 81 22.36 1.37 5.70
N ILE A 82 23.05 2.11 6.56
CA ILE A 82 24.20 1.56 7.29
C ILE A 82 23.65 0.83 8.52
N GLN A 83 24.05 -0.43 8.64
CA GLN A 83 23.80 -1.29 9.81
C GLN A 83 24.60 -0.82 11.02
#